data_AF-A0A495HUS6-F1
#
_entry.id   AF-A0A495HUS6-F1
#
_cell.length_a   1.000
_cell.length_b   1.000
_cell.length_c   1.000
_cell.angle_alpha   90.00
_cell.angle_beta   90.00
_cell.angle_gamma   90.00
#
_symmetry.space_group_name_H-M   'P 1'
#
loop_
_entity.id
_entity.type
_entity.pdbx_description
1 polymer ?
#
loop_
_entity_poly.entity_id
_entity_poly.type
_entity_poly.pdbx_seq_one_letter_code
_entity_poly.pdbx_strand_id
1 'polypeptide(L)'
;MKLIEDSHAFDEMQKTLMGALIESVRGELESENLSPDIARSLVEKISFSLAVILDGSRDSTFNGSEVVPFLTFQNDDEDLISSGGGSWMHEYAFGLIKQIYEGKVPQ
;
A
#
# COMPACT_ATOMS: atom_id res chain seq x y z
N MET A 1 3.76 20.48 11.74
CA MET A 1 2.53 20.02 11.05
C MET A 1 1.94 21.09 10.13
N LYS A 2 2.54 21.18 8.95
CA LYS A 2 1.99 21.80 7.75
C LYS A 2 1.67 20.70 6.75
N LEU A 3 0.77 20.98 5.81
CA LEU A 3 0.59 20.14 4.63
C LEU A 3 1.56 20.60 3.55
N ILE A 4 2.39 19.70 3.06
CA ILE A 4 3.37 19.91 2.00
C ILE A 4 2.97 19.03 0.82
N GLU A 5 2.78 19.66 -0.34
CA GLU A 5 2.57 18.95 -1.59
C GLU A 5 3.93 18.62 -2.22
N ASP A 6 4.34 17.37 -2.10
CA ASP A 6 5.55 16.81 -2.69
C ASP A 6 5.22 15.43 -3.25
N SER A 7 4.81 15.40 -4.52
CA SER A 7 4.38 14.17 -5.19
C SER A 7 5.50 13.15 -5.34
N HIS A 8 6.76 13.60 -5.41
CA HIS A 8 7.89 12.68 -5.52
C HIS A 8 8.14 11.99 -4.18
N ALA A 9 8.23 12.75 -3.08
CA ALA A 9 8.37 12.15 -1.75
C ALA A 9 7.18 11.26 -1.40
N PHE A 10 5.96 11.69 -1.76
CA PHE A 10 4.73 10.92 -1.56
C PHE A 10 4.77 9.57 -2.30
N ASP A 11 5.26 9.55 -3.54
CA ASP A 11 5.37 8.33 -4.34
C ASP A 11 6.29 7.28 -3.70
N GLU A 12 7.45 7.71 -3.21
CA GLU A 12 8.40 6.84 -2.52
C GLU A 12 7.85 6.32 -1.18
N MET A 13 7.11 7.17 -0.47
CA MET A 13 6.42 6.78 0.77
C MET A 13 5.28 5.77 0.51
N GLN A 14 4.53 5.93 -0.59
CA GLN A 14 3.53 4.96 -1.03
C GLN A 14 4.17 3.59 -1.33
N LYS A 15 5.27 3.54 -2.08
CA LYS A 15 5.99 2.29 -2.37
C LYS A 15 6.50 1.64 -1.09
N THR A 16 7.03 2.44 -0.17
CA THR A 16 7.51 1.97 1.14
C THR A 16 6.38 1.35 1.95
N LEU A 17 5.24 2.04 2.09
CA LEU A 17 4.06 1.51 2.77
C LEU A 17 3.54 0.23 2.08
N MET A 18 3.49 0.22 0.75
CA MET A 18 3.02 -0.94 0.00
C MET A 18 3.93 -2.16 0.20
N GLY A 19 5.25 -1.96 0.21
CA GLY A 19 6.22 -2.99 0.55
C GLY A 19 5.99 -3.56 1.95
N ALA A 20 5.79 -2.70 2.95
CA ALA A 20 5.49 -3.12 4.32
C ALA A 20 4.18 -3.91 4.42
N LEU A 21 3.13 -3.51 3.68
CA LEU A 21 1.86 -4.25 3.61
C LEU A 21 2.05 -5.65 3.01
N ILE A 22 2.77 -5.75 1.89
CA ILE A 22 3.06 -7.04 1.23
C ILE A 22 3.82 -7.97 2.16
N GLU A 23 4.87 -7.46 2.80
CA GLU A 23 5.69 -8.21 3.75
C GLU A 23 4.88 -8.70 4.95
N SER A 24 4.01 -7.86 5.49
CA SER A 24 3.10 -8.24 6.58
C SER A 24 2.16 -9.36 6.15
N VAL A 25 1.51 -9.24 5.00
CA VAL A 25 0.60 -10.28 4.48
C VAL A 25 1.35 -11.58 4.20
N ARG A 26 2.55 -11.49 3.61
CA ARG A 26 3.41 -12.65 3.36
C ARG A 26 3.77 -13.36 4.65
N GLY A 27 4.25 -12.62 5.67
CA GLY A 27 4.67 -13.19 6.94
C GLY A 27 3.55 -13.95 7.66
N GLU A 28 2.33 -13.41 7.65
CA GLU A 28 1.16 -14.12 8.20
C GLU A 28 0.88 -15.44 7.46
N LEU A 29 0.92 -15.41 6.12
CA LEU A 29 0.66 -16.59 5.29
C LEU A 29 1.78 -17.64 5.33
N GLU A 30 3.03 -17.26 5.61
CA GLU A 30 4.15 -18.18 5.78
C GLU A 30 4.03 -19.05 7.04
N SER A 31 3.28 -18.59 8.04
CA SER A 31 2.98 -19.38 9.24
C SER A 31 1.95 -20.49 9.00
N GLU A 32 1.29 -20.47 7.85
CA GLU A 32 0.25 -21.41 7.45
C GLU A 32 0.81 -22.55 6.58
N ASN A 33 0.23 -23.75 6.67
CA ASN A 33 0.64 -24.90 5.87
C ASN A 33 0.05 -24.86 4.44
N LEU A 34 0.32 -23.78 3.71
CA LEU A 34 -0.15 -23.54 2.35
C LEU A 34 0.91 -23.97 1.32
N SER A 35 0.48 -24.33 0.10
CA SER A 35 1.44 -24.50 -0.99
C SER A 35 2.02 -23.14 -1.40
N PRO A 36 3.29 -23.08 -1.86
CA PRO A 36 3.93 -21.82 -2.24
C PRO A 36 3.15 -21.01 -3.29
N ASP A 37 2.57 -21.69 -4.29
CA ASP A 37 1.78 -21.03 -5.35
C ASP A 37 0.49 -20.41 -4.80
N ILE A 38 -0.18 -21.10 -3.87
CA ILE A 38 -1.40 -20.59 -3.22
C ILE A 38 -1.04 -19.40 -2.32
N ALA A 39 0.00 -19.53 -1.50
CA ALA A 39 0.45 -18.46 -0.61
C ALA A 39 0.78 -17.19 -1.40
N ARG A 40 1.54 -17.31 -2.49
CA ARG A 40 1.85 -16.18 -3.38
C ARG A 40 0.60 -15.57 -4.01
N SER A 41 -0.33 -16.38 -4.52
CA SER A 41 -1.57 -15.87 -5.10
C SER A 41 -2.42 -15.11 -4.07
N LEU A 42 -2.41 -15.54 -2.80
CA LEU A 42 -3.08 -14.86 -1.71
C LEU A 42 -2.40 -13.53 -1.36
N VAL A 43 -1.07 -13.48 -1.28
CA VAL A 43 -0.31 -12.24 -1.11
C VAL A 43 -0.68 -11.23 -2.18
N GLU A 44 -0.71 -11.64 -3.45
CA GLU A 44 -1.10 -10.81 -4.59
C GLU A 44 -2.52 -10.25 -4.44
N LYS A 45 -3.51 -11.11 -4.19
CA LYS A 45 -4.92 -10.71 -4.10
C LYS A 45 -5.21 -9.82 -2.90
N ILE A 46 -4.67 -10.16 -1.73
CA ILE A 46 -4.92 -9.43 -0.48
C ILE A 46 -4.24 -8.06 -0.56
N SER A 47 -2.95 -8.02 -0.92
CA SER A 47 -2.20 -6.76 -0.98
C SER A 47 -2.80 -5.80 -2.01
N PHE A 48 -3.16 -6.30 -3.21
CA PHE A 48 -3.84 -5.49 -4.21
C PHE A 48 -5.19 -4.97 -3.70
N SER A 49 -5.99 -5.81 -3.03
CA SER A 49 -7.27 -5.38 -2.48
C SER A 49 -7.13 -4.31 -1.41
N LEU A 50 -6.10 -4.36 -0.56
CA LEU A 50 -5.80 -3.33 0.43
C LEU A 50 -5.41 -2.01 -0.25
N ALA A 51 -4.53 -2.07 -1.26
CA ALA A 51 -4.10 -0.91 -2.01
C ALA A 51 -5.28 -0.19 -2.68
N VAL A 52 -6.17 -0.93 -3.35
CA VAL A 52 -7.38 -0.36 -3.99
C VAL A 52 -8.30 0.35 -2.99
N ILE A 53 -8.42 -0.18 -1.76
CA ILE A 53 -9.19 0.48 -0.70
C ILE A 53 -8.52 1.78 -0.29
N LEU A 54 -7.20 1.77 -0.04
CA LEU A 54 -6.43 2.95 0.35
C LEU A 54 -6.42 4.04 -0.72
N ASP A 55 -6.42 3.65 -2.00
CA ASP A 55 -6.53 4.54 -3.15
C ASP A 55 -7.92 5.14 -3.33
N GLY A 56 -8.90 4.76 -2.49
CA GLY A 56 -10.28 5.22 -2.60
C GLY A 56 -10.99 4.72 -3.86
N SER A 57 -10.47 3.68 -4.50
CA SER A 57 -11.03 3.06 -5.72
C SER A 57 -12.10 2.01 -5.42
N ARG A 58 -12.48 1.86 -4.15
CA ARG A 58 -13.59 1.03 -3.68
C ARG A 58 -14.48 1.85 -2.76
N ASP A 59 -15.79 1.76 -3.01
CA ASP A 59 -16.79 2.41 -2.20
C ASP A 59 -16.66 2.00 -0.73
N SER A 60 -16.61 3.00 0.14
CA SER A 60 -16.66 2.85 1.58
C SER A 60 -17.73 3.79 2.12
N THR A 61 -18.42 3.37 3.18
CA THR A 61 -19.47 4.19 3.79
C THR A 61 -19.34 4.20 5.31
N PHE A 62 -19.62 5.36 5.90
CA PHE A 62 -19.72 5.55 7.34
C PHE A 62 -20.98 6.37 7.65
N ASN A 63 -21.87 5.83 8.48
CA ASN A 63 -23.16 6.43 8.80
C ASN A 63 -23.98 6.86 7.56
N GLY A 64 -23.98 6.01 6.52
CA GLY A 64 -24.71 6.27 5.27
C GLY A 64 -24.09 7.35 4.37
N SER A 65 -22.92 7.88 4.72
CA SER A 65 -22.16 8.81 3.88
C SER A 65 -21.00 8.08 3.20
N GLU A 66 -20.71 8.43 1.96
CA GLU A 66 -19.52 7.96 1.25
C GLU A 66 -18.25 8.45 1.95
N VAL A 67 -17.29 7.55 2.13
CA VAL A 67 -15.98 7.83 2.71
C VAL A 67 -14.92 7.46 1.68
N VAL A 68 -14.12 8.45 1.29
CA VAL A 68 -12.97 8.24 0.41
C VAL A 68 -11.72 8.38 1.26
N PRO A 69 -10.91 7.31 1.43
CA PRO A 69 -9.62 7.41 2.09
C PRO A 69 -8.74 8.47 1.43
N PHE A 70 -8.04 9.25 2.25
CA PHE A 70 -7.08 10.24 1.79
C PHE A 70 -5.75 9.97 2.50
N LEU A 71 -4.78 9.46 1.75
CA LEU A 71 -3.49 9.08 2.29
C LEU A 71 -2.58 10.30 2.40
N THR A 72 -1.92 10.44 3.55
CA THR A 72 -0.85 11.40 3.79
C THR A 72 0.20 10.73 4.69
N PHE A 73 1.44 11.18 4.60
CA PHE A 73 2.55 10.64 5.38
C PHE A 73 3.13 11.73 6.25
N GLN A 74 3.53 11.39 7.47
CA GLN A 74 4.27 12.32 8.31
C GLN A 74 5.78 12.14 8.05
N ASN A 75 6.49 13.24 7.81
CA ASN A 75 7.95 13.23 7.75
C ASN A 75 8.58 13.44 9.14
N ASP A 76 9.92 13.39 9.22
CA ASP A 76 10.67 13.56 10.47
C ASP A 76 10.48 14.93 11.14
N ASP A 77 10.10 15.95 10.37
CA ASP A 77 9.80 17.31 10.85
C ASP A 77 8.33 17.48 11.32
N GLU A 78 7.60 16.38 11.42
CA GLU A 78 6.17 16.33 11.75
C GLU A 78 5.25 17.07 10.76
N ASP A 79 5.71 17.28 9.52
CA ASP A 79 4.91 17.80 8.42
C ASP A 79 4.23 16.66 7.65
N LEU A 80 3.06 16.95 7.11
CA LEU A 80 2.23 16.01 6.35
C LEU A 80 2.55 16.15 4.87
N ILE A 81 3.01 15.07 4.24
CA ILE A 81 3.32 14.97 2.82
C ILE A 81 2.10 14.42 2.07
N SER A 82 1.71 15.09 0.99
CA SER A 82 0.60 14.70 0.11
C SER A 82 0.97 14.90 -1.35
N SER A 83 0.26 14.23 -2.25
CA SER A 83 0.27 14.49 -3.69
C SER A 83 -0.71 15.57 -4.13
N GLY A 84 -1.53 16.10 -3.22
CA GLY A 84 -2.68 16.95 -3.54
C GLY A 84 -3.91 16.17 -4.04
N GLY A 85 -3.84 14.83 -4.08
CA GLY A 85 -4.92 13.94 -4.52
C GLY A 85 -4.91 12.59 -3.79
N GLY A 86 -5.64 11.62 -4.33
CA GLY A 86 -5.63 10.24 -3.83
C GLY A 86 -4.29 9.52 -4.10
N SER A 87 -4.10 8.37 -3.46
CA SER A 87 -2.98 7.48 -3.76
C SER A 87 -3.25 6.58 -4.97
N TRP A 88 -2.19 5.92 -5.43
CA TRP A 88 -2.17 4.98 -6.56
C TRP A 88 -1.32 3.74 -6.22
N MET A 89 -1.40 3.27 -4.99
CA MET A 89 -0.61 2.14 -4.49
C MET A 89 -0.89 0.84 -5.24
N HIS A 90 -2.10 0.65 -5.78
CA HIS A 90 -2.45 -0.56 -6.52
C HIS A 90 -1.61 -0.72 -7.80
N GLU A 91 -1.11 0.38 -8.37
CA GLU A 91 -0.22 0.36 -9.53
C GLU A 91 1.14 -0.28 -9.19
N TYR A 92 1.58 -0.18 -7.94
CA TYR A 92 2.85 -0.73 -7.46
C TYR A 92 2.76 -2.19 -6.97
N ALA A 93 1.55 -2.67 -6.65
CA ALA A 93 1.34 -3.93 -5.96
C ALA A 93 2.08 -5.12 -6.61
N PHE A 94 1.80 -5.40 -7.87
CA PHE A 94 2.40 -6.57 -8.54
C PHE A 94 3.90 -6.43 -8.79
N GLY A 95 4.36 -5.20 -9.06
CA GLY A 95 5.79 -4.91 -9.27
C GLY A 95 6.60 -5.17 -8.01
N LEU A 96 6.12 -4.66 -6.87
CA LEU A 96 6.77 -4.83 -5.56
C LEU A 96 6.72 -6.28 -5.08
N ILE A 97 5.59 -6.98 -5.26
CA ILE A 97 5.50 -8.41 -4.93
C ILE A 97 6.55 -9.20 -5.71
N LYS A 98 6.66 -8.96 -7.02
CA LYS A 98 7.67 -9.62 -7.84
C LYS A 98 9.09 -9.36 -7.31
N GLN A 99 9.41 -8.12 -6.97
CA GLN A 99 10.72 -7.76 -6.41
C GLN A 99 11.01 -8.50 -5.10
N ILE A 100 10.05 -8.51 -4.18
CA ILE A 100 10.14 -9.18 -2.87
C ILE A 100 10.40 -10.68 -3.03
N TYR A 101 9.67 -11.37 -3.92
CA TYR A 101 9.88 -12.81 -4.18
C TYR A 101 11.17 -13.11 -4.97
N GLU A 102 11.72 -12.13 -5.70
CA GLU A 102 13.04 -12.22 -6.34
C GLU A 102 14.19 -11.85 -5.40
N GLY A 103 13.91 -11.51 -4.13
CA GLY A 103 14.91 -11.07 -3.15
C GLY A 103 15.51 -9.70 -3.45
N LYS A 104 14.81 -8.87 -4.24
CA LYS A 104 15.19 -7.49 -4.55
C LYS A 104 14.55 -6.55 -3.53
N VAL A 105 15.32 -5.59 -3.05
CA VAL A 105 14.80 -4.51 -2.21
C VAL A 105 13.95 -3.60 -3.09
N PRO A 106 12.71 -3.25 -2.68
CA PRO A 106 11.96 -2.16 -3.28
C PRO A 106 12.82 -0.90 -3.40
N GLN A 107 13.05 -0.43 -4.63
CA GLN A 107 13.53 0.93 -4.89
C GLN A 107 12.32 1.83 -5.06
#